data_AF-A0A075FS08-F1
#
_entry.id   AF-A0A075FS08-F1
#
_cell.length_a   1.000
_cell.length_b   1.000
_cell.length_c   1.000
_cell.angle_alpha   90.00
_cell.angle_beta   90.00
_cell.angle_gamma   90.00
#
_symmetry.space_group_name_H-M   'P 1'
#
loop_
_entity.id
_entity.type
_entity.pdbx_description
1 polymer ?
#
loop_
_entity_poly.entity_id
_entity_poly.type
_entity_poly.pdbx_seq_one_letter_code
_entity_poly.pdbx_strand_id
1 'polypeptide(L)'
;MPRRGILLNPQAGQLQGPEDNRLLNQGGSIVALDCSWKAIESALAQVSRYSMLGGRTLPVLLAANPVSWGKPGRLTTAEALCASVIISGRWEQGRRVISPFPFGDEFLSLNAGPLEAYCNARSNADLAAMQWEFFDQPKSSYD
;
A
#
# COMPACT_ATOMS: atom_id res chain seq x y z
N MET A 1 5.54 -10.70 16.41
CA MET A 1 5.00 -10.45 15.06
C MET A 1 3.79 -11.34 14.82
N PRO A 2 2.71 -10.84 14.19
CA PRO A 2 1.56 -11.67 13.81
C PRO A 2 2.00 -12.83 12.91
N ARG A 3 1.34 -13.98 13.06
CA ARG A 3 1.64 -15.16 12.22
C ARG A 3 0.96 -15.12 10.85
N ARG A 4 -0.15 -14.39 10.72
CA ARG A 4 -1.01 -14.40 9.53
C ARG A 4 -1.44 -12.97 9.17
N GLY A 5 -1.30 -12.61 7.90
CA GLY A 5 -1.55 -11.25 7.43
C GLY A 5 -0.77 -10.93 6.16
N ILE A 6 -0.80 -9.66 5.79
CA ILE A 6 0.00 -9.12 4.69
C ILE A 6 1.13 -8.24 5.23
N LEU A 7 2.28 -8.29 4.57
CA LEU A 7 3.41 -7.42 4.81
C LEU A 7 3.50 -6.43 3.64
N LEU A 8 3.35 -5.14 3.93
CA LEU A 8 3.56 -4.09 2.95
C LEU A 8 5.05 -4.08 2.59
N ASN A 9 5.32 -4.49 1.36
CA ASN A 9 6.65 -4.66 0.82
C ASN A 9 6.64 -4.12 -0.63
N PRO A 10 7.28 -2.98 -0.91
CA PRO A 10 7.31 -2.42 -2.26
C PRO A 10 7.95 -3.37 -3.29
N GLN A 11 8.80 -4.30 -2.85
CA GLN A 11 9.52 -5.27 -3.69
C GLN A 11 8.78 -6.62 -3.86
N ALA A 12 7.55 -6.78 -3.34
CA ALA A 12 6.85 -8.07 -3.41
C ALA A 12 6.37 -8.44 -4.81
N GLY A 13 6.11 -7.46 -5.69
CA GLY A 13 5.62 -7.67 -7.06
C GLY A 13 4.15 -8.08 -7.15
N GLN A 14 3.61 -8.74 -6.12
CA GLN A 14 2.18 -9.01 -5.99
C GLN A 14 1.45 -7.82 -5.38
N LEU A 15 0.47 -7.26 -6.08
CA LEU A 15 -0.31 -6.12 -5.59
C LEU A 15 -1.22 -6.51 -4.42
N GLN A 16 -1.35 -5.60 -3.45
CA GLN A 16 -2.45 -5.66 -2.49
C GLN A 16 -3.76 -5.30 -3.19
N GLY A 17 -4.79 -6.11 -2.98
CA GLY A 17 -6.09 -5.84 -3.56
C GLY A 17 -7.23 -6.68 -2.99
N PRO A 18 -8.35 -6.83 -3.73
CA PRO A 18 -9.57 -7.46 -3.22
C PRO A 18 -9.38 -8.92 -2.79
N GLU A 19 -8.41 -9.62 -3.36
CA GLU A 19 -8.09 -11.02 -3.01
C GLU A 19 -7.60 -11.17 -1.56
N ASP A 20 -7.02 -10.11 -0.98
CA ASP A 20 -6.55 -10.10 0.40
C ASP A 20 -7.68 -9.89 1.42
N ASN A 21 -8.88 -9.46 0.98
CA ASN A 21 -9.99 -9.17 1.89
C ASN A 21 -10.45 -10.39 2.68
N ARG A 22 -10.42 -11.59 2.08
CA ARG A 22 -10.74 -12.84 2.80
C ARG A 22 -9.80 -13.06 3.97
N LEU A 23 -8.51 -12.84 3.77
CA LEU A 23 -7.49 -12.98 4.82
C LEU A 23 -7.71 -11.96 5.94
N LEU A 24 -7.95 -10.70 5.59
CA LEU A 24 -8.15 -9.62 6.54
C LEU A 24 -9.46 -9.77 7.34
N ASN A 25 -10.56 -10.17 6.69
CA ASN A 25 -11.83 -10.44 7.36
C ASN A 25 -11.78 -11.64 8.32
N GLN A 26 -10.82 -12.54 8.14
CA GLN A 26 -10.56 -13.67 9.05
C GLN A 26 -9.56 -13.33 10.18
N GLY A 27 -9.28 -12.04 10.40
CA GLY A 27 -8.38 -11.57 11.46
C GLY A 27 -6.91 -11.50 11.06
N GLY A 28 -6.58 -11.58 9.76
CA GLY A 28 -5.25 -11.31 9.26
C GLY A 28 -4.83 -9.86 9.51
N SER A 29 -3.57 -9.64 9.88
CA SER A 29 -3.03 -8.29 10.12
C SER A 29 -2.49 -7.63 8.85
N ILE A 30 -2.51 -6.30 8.81
CA ILE A 30 -1.70 -5.51 7.88
C ILE A 30 -0.45 -5.08 8.65
N VAL A 31 0.73 -5.39 8.13
CA VAL A 31 2.01 -5.08 8.76
C VAL A 31 2.82 -4.19 7.82
N ALA A 32 3.34 -3.09 8.34
CA ALA A 32 4.28 -2.22 7.65
C ALA A 32 5.56 -2.10 8.49
N LEU A 33 6.71 -1.97 7.84
CA LEU A 33 8.00 -1.82 8.52
C LEU A 33 8.40 -0.37 8.57
N ASP A 34 8.50 0.18 9.78
CA ASP A 34 8.99 1.53 9.98
C ASP A 34 10.51 1.54 9.99
N CYS A 35 11.09 1.76 8.81
CA CYS A 35 12.53 1.79 8.63
C CYS A 35 12.89 2.77 7.51
N SER A 36 14.14 3.24 7.51
CA SER A 36 14.63 4.04 6.38
C SER A 36 14.63 3.20 5.11
N TRP A 37 14.50 3.86 3.95
CA TRP A 37 14.66 3.21 2.64
C TRP A 37 15.99 2.44 2.48
N LYS A 38 17.05 2.86 3.18
CA LYS A 38 18.35 2.17 3.18
C LYS A 38 18.36 0.85 3.97
N ALA A 39 17.40 0.68 4.89
CA ALA A 39 17.33 -0.45 5.81
C ALA A 39 16.16 -1.41 5.49
N ILE A 40 15.36 -1.12 4.47
CA ILE A 40 14.14 -1.88 4.17
C ILE A 40 14.44 -3.32 3.77
N GLU A 41 15.50 -3.56 2.99
CA GLU A 41 15.87 -4.90 2.52
C GLU A 41 16.26 -5.82 3.69
N SER A 42 17.08 -5.32 4.61
CA SER A 42 17.51 -6.10 5.77
C SER A 42 16.35 -6.34 6.75
N ALA A 43 15.47 -5.36 6.94
CA ALA A 43 14.28 -5.50 7.77
C ALA A 43 13.28 -6.52 7.19
N LEU A 44 13.02 -6.48 5.88
CA LEU A 44 12.16 -7.44 5.18
C LEU A 44 12.72 -8.86 5.29
N ALA A 45 14.03 -9.03 5.10
CA ALA A 45 14.71 -10.32 5.22
C ALA A 45 14.65 -10.92 6.63
N GLN A 46 14.62 -10.08 7.68
CA GLN A 46 14.43 -10.53 9.04
C GLN A 46 12.97 -10.98 9.27
N VAL A 47 11.99 -10.19 8.83
CA VAL A 47 10.57 -10.48 9.07
C VAL A 47 10.10 -11.73 8.32
N SER A 48 10.60 -11.97 7.11
CA SER A 48 10.25 -13.16 6.32
C SER A 48 10.74 -14.47 6.94
N ARG A 49 11.80 -14.43 7.75
CA ARG A 49 12.32 -15.62 8.47
C ARG A 49 11.44 -16.05 9.64
N TYR A 50 10.65 -15.14 10.22
CA TYR A 50 9.92 -15.37 11.46
C TYR A 50 8.41 -15.20 11.34
N SER A 51 7.88 -14.96 10.13
CA SER A 51 6.45 -14.75 9.89
C SER A 51 6.00 -15.39 8.58
N MET A 52 4.73 -15.81 8.52
CA MET A 52 4.10 -16.32 7.30
C MET A 52 3.28 -15.21 6.60
N LEU A 53 3.74 -13.96 6.71
CA LEU A 53 3.05 -12.82 6.11
C LEU A 53 3.23 -12.85 4.59
N GLY A 54 2.13 -12.69 3.84
CA GLY A 54 2.19 -12.55 2.39
C GLY A 54 2.71 -11.16 2.02
N GLY A 55 3.82 -11.10 1.28
CA GLY A 55 4.33 -9.83 0.76
C GLY A 55 3.35 -9.21 -0.22
N ARG A 56 3.05 -7.92 -0.07
CA ARG A 56 2.21 -7.15 -0.99
C ARG A 56 2.82 -5.78 -1.30
N THR A 57 2.88 -5.46 -2.57
CA THR A 57 3.17 -4.11 -3.07
C THR A 57 1.86 -3.33 -3.14
N LEU A 58 1.84 -2.07 -2.71
CA LEU A 58 0.67 -1.22 -2.93
C LEU A 58 0.60 -0.78 -4.41
N PRO A 59 -0.61 -0.61 -4.98
CA PRO A 59 -0.73 0.08 -6.26
C PRO A 59 -0.17 1.50 -6.18
N VAL A 60 0.13 2.08 -7.34
CA VAL A 60 0.73 3.42 -7.42
C VAL A 60 -0.18 4.44 -6.77
N LEU A 61 0.42 5.23 -5.87
CA LEU A 61 -0.17 6.37 -5.17
C LEU A 61 0.92 7.44 -5.02
N LEU A 62 0.51 8.69 -4.93
CA LEU A 62 1.40 9.82 -4.72
C LEU A 62 1.57 10.10 -3.24
N ALA A 63 2.81 10.35 -2.82
CA ALA A 63 3.10 10.83 -1.49
C ALA A 63 2.60 12.28 -1.30
N ALA A 64 2.01 12.55 -0.15
CA ALA A 64 1.71 13.89 0.35
C ALA A 64 2.64 14.32 1.49
N ASN A 65 3.50 13.41 1.99
CA ASN A 65 4.49 13.77 2.99
C ASN A 65 5.49 14.85 2.49
N PRO A 66 6.01 15.72 3.37
CA PRO A 66 6.89 16.84 2.97
C PRO A 66 8.19 16.44 2.26
N VAL A 67 8.68 15.22 2.46
CA VAL A 67 9.97 14.77 1.92
C VAL A 67 9.86 14.29 0.47
N SER A 68 8.73 13.68 0.13
CA SER A 68 8.52 13.01 -1.15
C SER A 68 7.25 13.46 -1.88
N TRP A 69 6.72 14.64 -1.55
CA TRP A 69 5.47 15.14 -2.12
C TRP A 69 5.41 14.98 -3.64
N GLY A 70 4.30 14.42 -4.14
CA GLY A 70 4.05 14.15 -5.55
C GLY A 70 4.86 13.00 -6.15
N LYS A 71 5.76 12.35 -5.40
CA LYS A 71 6.54 11.22 -5.92
C LYS A 71 5.74 9.92 -5.82
N PRO A 72 5.62 9.14 -6.92
CA PRO A 72 4.88 7.88 -6.90
C PRO A 72 5.58 6.84 -6.02
N GLY A 73 4.81 6.13 -5.21
CA GLY A 73 5.26 4.99 -4.40
C GLY A 73 6.18 5.33 -3.21
N ARG A 74 6.59 6.61 -3.05
CA ARG A 74 7.47 7.06 -1.94
C ARG A 74 6.69 7.43 -0.68
N LEU A 75 5.77 6.54 -0.31
CA LEU A 75 4.89 6.70 0.85
C LEU A 75 5.67 6.56 2.16
N THR A 76 5.23 7.29 3.18
CA THR A 76 5.55 7.00 4.59
C THR A 76 4.85 5.73 5.05
N THR A 77 5.29 5.16 6.16
CA THR A 77 4.60 4.04 6.84
C THR A 77 3.12 4.36 7.10
N ALA A 78 2.82 5.60 7.49
CA ALA A 78 1.45 6.05 7.76
C ALA A 78 0.58 6.09 6.49
N GLU A 79 1.09 6.67 5.40
CA GLU A 79 0.40 6.71 4.10
C GLU A 79 0.18 5.29 3.56
N ALA A 80 1.19 4.42 3.68
CA ALA A 80 1.09 3.03 3.24
C ALA A 80 0.04 2.24 4.03
N LEU A 81 -0.01 2.39 5.36
CA LEU A 81 -1.05 1.77 6.19
C LEU A 81 -2.43 2.32 5.88
N CYS A 82 -2.56 3.64 5.72
CA CYS A 82 -3.82 4.28 5.33
C CYS A 82 -4.34 3.73 4.00
N ALA A 83 -3.50 3.74 2.97
CA ALA A 83 -3.82 3.21 1.64
C ALA A 83 -4.22 1.73 1.72
N SER A 84 -3.42 0.91 2.40
CA SER A 84 -3.68 -0.52 2.56
C SER A 84 -5.05 -0.79 3.18
N VAL A 85 -5.41 -0.04 4.22
CA VAL A 85 -6.71 -0.18 4.91
C VAL A 85 -7.86 0.27 4.01
N ILE A 86 -7.70 1.36 3.27
CA ILE A 86 -8.70 1.89 2.33
C ILE A 86 -8.94 0.92 1.16
N ILE A 87 -7.87 0.45 0.51
CA ILE A 87 -7.93 -0.49 -0.61
C ILE A 87 -8.66 -1.78 -0.21
N SER A 88 -8.56 -2.18 1.07
CA SER A 88 -9.30 -3.31 1.62
C SER A 88 -10.73 -2.98 2.10
N GLY A 89 -11.32 -1.88 1.62
CA GLY A 89 -12.72 -1.52 1.85
C GLY A 89 -13.02 -0.79 3.17
N ARG A 90 -12.01 -0.37 3.93
CA ARG A 90 -12.20 0.15 5.30
C ARG A 90 -11.88 1.64 5.41
N TRP A 91 -12.60 2.47 4.65
CA TRP A 91 -12.38 3.92 4.53
C TRP A 91 -12.23 4.66 5.86
N GLU A 92 -13.18 4.50 6.79
CA GLU A 92 -13.12 5.19 8.08
C GLU A 92 -11.92 4.78 8.94
N GLN A 93 -11.49 3.52 8.83
CA GLN A 93 -10.30 3.05 9.54
C GLN A 93 -9.03 3.67 8.93
N GLY A 94 -8.93 3.72 7.60
CA GLY A 94 -7.80 4.35 6.92
C GLY A 94 -7.70 5.84 7.22
N ARG A 95 -8.83 6.56 7.20
CA ARG A 95 -8.89 7.98 7.62
C ARG A 95 -8.39 8.18 9.05
N ARG A 96 -8.78 7.30 9.98
CA ARG A 96 -8.27 7.35 11.36
C ARG A 96 -6.77 7.12 11.45
N VAL A 97 -6.22 6.21 10.65
CA VAL A 97 -4.77 5.93 10.61
C VAL A 97 -3.97 7.19 10.23
N ILE A 98 -4.42 7.94 9.23
CA ILE A 98 -3.66 9.10 8.72
C ILE A 98 -3.99 10.42 9.44
N SER A 99 -5.14 10.50 10.14
CA SER A 99 -5.60 11.74 10.79
C SER A 99 -4.62 12.42 11.78
N PRO A 100 -3.71 11.71 12.48
CA PRO A 100 -2.74 12.39 13.35
C PRO A 100 -1.63 13.13 12.58
N PHE A 101 -1.51 12.89 11.28
CA PHE A 101 -0.43 13.44 10.45
C PHE A 101 -0.90 14.69 9.72
N PRO A 102 -0.12 15.79 9.73
CA PRO A 102 -0.54 17.07 9.15
C PRO A 102 -0.74 17.03 7.62
N PHE A 103 -0.15 16.04 6.95
CA PHE A 103 -0.32 15.80 5.52
C PHE A 103 -1.45 14.79 5.21
N GLY A 104 -2.20 14.34 6.21
CA GLY A 104 -3.15 13.23 6.05
C GLY A 104 -4.35 13.56 5.16
N ASP A 105 -4.94 14.73 5.33
CA ASP A 105 -6.04 15.18 4.46
C ASP A 105 -5.56 15.42 3.04
N GLU A 106 -4.35 15.97 2.87
CA GLU A 106 -3.72 16.14 1.56
C GLU A 106 -3.48 14.79 0.88
N PHE A 107 -3.02 13.76 1.61
CA PHE A 107 -2.83 12.42 1.06
C PHE A 107 -4.13 11.83 0.50
N LEU A 108 -5.23 11.98 1.24
CA LEU A 108 -6.55 11.51 0.84
C LEU A 108 -7.10 12.30 -0.34
N SER A 109 -6.89 13.62 -0.36
CA SER A 109 -7.33 14.51 -1.45
C SER A 109 -6.56 14.22 -2.74
N LEU A 110 -5.23 14.20 -2.66
CA LEU A 110 -4.32 13.95 -3.78
C LEU A 110 -4.59 12.61 -4.47
N ASN A 111 -5.00 11.60 -3.70
CA ASN A 111 -5.24 10.25 -4.20
C ASN A 111 -6.72 9.84 -4.20
N ALA A 112 -7.66 10.78 -4.12
CA ALA A 112 -9.08 10.46 -3.97
C ALA A 112 -9.59 9.51 -5.08
N GLY A 113 -9.34 9.86 -6.35
CA GLY A 113 -9.71 9.04 -7.51
C GLY A 113 -9.07 7.64 -7.50
N PRO A 114 -7.74 7.52 -7.43
CA PRO A 114 -7.06 6.23 -7.33
C PRO A 114 -7.56 5.36 -6.16
N LEU A 115 -7.68 5.92 -4.96
CA LEU A 115 -8.12 5.19 -3.77
C LEU A 115 -9.57 4.68 -3.92
N GLU A 116 -10.46 5.48 -4.52
CA GLU A 116 -11.83 5.08 -4.84
C GLU A 116 -11.86 3.94 -5.87
N ALA A 117 -11.09 4.04 -6.94
CA ALA A 117 -11.00 3.00 -7.95
C ALA A 117 -10.46 1.69 -7.36
N TYR A 118 -9.33 1.75 -6.65
CA TYR A 118 -8.68 0.55 -6.08
C TYR A 118 -9.53 -0.13 -5.01
N CYS A 119 -10.25 0.63 -4.19
CA CYS A 119 -11.18 0.09 -3.21
C CYS A 119 -12.34 -0.69 -3.86
N ASN A 120 -12.73 -0.31 -5.08
CA ASN A 120 -13.84 -0.92 -5.82
C ASN A 120 -13.39 -1.98 -6.85
N ALA A 121 -12.09 -2.26 -6.95
CA ALA A 121 -11.56 -3.27 -7.84
C ALA A 121 -12.10 -4.67 -7.51
N ARG A 122 -12.35 -5.48 -8.55
CA ARG A 122 -12.94 -6.83 -8.41
C ARG A 122 -11.89 -7.95 -8.39
N SER A 123 -10.72 -7.68 -8.96
CA SER A 123 -9.57 -8.59 -8.97
C SER A 123 -8.25 -7.81 -8.89
N ASN A 124 -7.16 -8.49 -8.55
CA ASN A 124 -5.83 -7.87 -8.61
C ASN A 124 -5.42 -7.52 -10.05
N ALA A 125 -5.93 -8.24 -11.04
CA ALA A 125 -5.70 -7.92 -12.46
C ALA A 125 -6.38 -6.61 -12.87
N ASP A 126 -7.64 -6.41 -12.46
CA ASP A 126 -8.35 -5.15 -12.71
C ASP A 126 -7.66 -3.98 -12.01
N LEU A 127 -7.26 -4.17 -10.74
CA LEU A 127 -6.54 -3.16 -9.97
C LEU A 127 -5.20 -2.78 -10.66
N ALA A 128 -4.48 -3.77 -11.20
CA ALA A 128 -3.26 -3.53 -11.95
C ALA A 128 -3.49 -2.77 -13.26
N ALA A 129 -4.66 -2.90 -13.89
CA ALA A 129 -5.01 -2.12 -15.08
C ALA A 129 -5.42 -0.69 -14.70
N MET A 130 -6.24 -0.53 -13.66
CA MET A 130 -6.74 0.77 -13.18
C MET A 130 -5.63 1.75 -12.83
N GLN A 131 -4.48 1.27 -12.31
CA GLN A 131 -3.38 2.16 -11.94
C GLN A 131 -2.87 3.00 -13.14
N TRP A 132 -2.99 2.49 -14.36
CA TRP A 132 -2.54 3.18 -15.57
C TRP A 132 -3.56 4.16 -16.14
N GLU A 133 -4.77 4.22 -15.59
CA GLU A 133 -5.74 5.28 -15.87
C GLU A 133 -5.37 6.58 -15.16
N PHE A 134 -4.61 6.48 -14.06
CA PHE A 134 -4.20 7.61 -13.22
C PHE A 134 -2.72 7.98 -13.35
N PHE A 135 -1.87 7.03 -13.74
CA PHE A 135 -0.42 7.18 -13.74
C PHE A 135 0.20 6.68 -15.04
N ASP A 136 1.36 7.23 -15.39
CA ASP A 136 2.11 6.78 -16.56
C ASP A 136 2.64 5.36 -16.35
N GLN A 137 2.36 4.49 -17.32
CA GLN A 137 2.93 3.16 -17.34
C GLN A 137 4.46 3.25 -17.52
N PRO A 138 5.25 2.52 -16.72
CA PRO A 138 6.69 2.45 -16.93
C PRO A 138 6.97 1.96 -18.36
N LYS A 139 7.84 2.67 -19.09
CA LYS A 139 8.31 2.19 -20.38
C LYS A 139 9.01 0.85 -20.16
N SER A 140 8.57 -0.18 -20.89
CA SER A 140 9.24 -1.48 -20.88
C SER A 140 10.70 -1.27 -21.30
N SER A 141 11.66 -1.72 -20.48
CA SER A 141 13.10 -1.63 -20.80
C SER A 141 13.54 -2.69 -21.81
N TYR A 142 12.67 -3.05 -22.74
CA TYR A 142 12.93 -3.91 -23.89
C TYR A 142 12.60 -3.11 -25.16
N ASP A 143 13.41 -2.07 -25.40
CA ASP A 143 13.64 -1.45 -26.70
C ASP A 143 15.16 -1.38 -26.91
#